data_AF-A0A3M5RAY9-F1
#
_entry.id   AF-A0A3M5RAY9-F1
#
_cell.length_a   1.000
_cell.length_b   1.000
_cell.length_c   1.000
_cell.angle_alpha   90.00
_cell.angle_beta   90.00
_cell.angle_gamma   90.00
#
_symmetry.space_group_name_H-M   'P 1'
#
loop_
_entity.id
_entity.type
_entity.pdbx_description
1 polymer ?
#
loop_
_entity_poly.entity_id
_entity_poly.type
_entity_poly.pdbx_seq_one_letter_code
_entity_poly.pdbx_strand_id
1 'polypeptide(L)'
;NTSFSTLNGKSAVVPVWWLFVHAMSKAATAASITAIPCGVDLQQVRMDVNRARINDPLLAQEVADFTNDCYARARAKLFMTQPTLSKDQLNDVNWIGSRFFLQTPGYYDDGFSGFRSHTPRTKWPYDTTRDAGLPQTTGGGGFPTCTQWWSDSSIGL
;
A
#
# COMPACT_ATOMS: atom_id res chain seq x y z
N ASN A 1 34.49 27.89 27.51
CA ASN A 1 34.06 28.85 26.48
C ASN A 1 32.55 28.99 26.45
N THR A 2 31.99 29.86 27.29
CA THR A 2 30.58 30.29 27.19
C THR A 2 30.58 31.78 26.89
N SER A 3 30.26 32.11 25.64
CA SER A 3 30.17 33.48 25.16
C SER A 3 28.92 34.13 25.78
N PHE A 4 29.08 35.14 26.63
CA PHE A 4 27.98 36.01 27.01
C PHE A 4 27.83 37.08 25.93
N SER A 5 26.69 37.08 25.25
CA SER A 5 26.34 38.06 24.21
C SER A 5 26.33 39.47 24.79
N THR A 6 27.43 40.21 24.62
CA THR A 6 27.48 41.65 24.88
C THR A 6 27.06 42.37 23.60
N LEU A 7 26.00 43.19 23.68
CA LEU A 7 25.68 44.17 22.64
C LEU A 7 26.12 45.53 23.16
N ASN A 8 27.07 46.16 22.44
CA ASN A 8 27.58 47.50 22.74
C ASN A 8 28.09 47.68 24.19
N GLY A 9 28.90 46.72 24.68
CA GLY A 9 29.55 46.82 26.00
C GLY A 9 28.62 46.65 27.21
N LYS A 10 27.32 46.39 27.00
CA LYS A 10 26.37 46.08 28.08
C LYS A 10 26.04 44.58 28.09
N SER A 11 26.15 43.98 29.26
CA SER A 11 25.66 42.62 29.51
C SER A 11 24.15 42.68 29.76
N ALA A 12 23.39 41.81 29.11
CA ALA A 12 21.95 41.70 29.33
C ALA A 12 21.71 41.13 30.73
N VAL A 13 21.36 41.99 31.69
CA VAL A 13 20.97 41.57 33.04
C VAL A 13 19.51 41.16 33.00
N VAL A 14 19.25 39.88 33.25
CA VAL A 14 17.90 39.31 33.19
C VAL A 14 17.34 39.20 34.61
N PRO A 15 16.11 39.68 34.88
CA PRO A 15 15.51 39.55 36.20
C PRO A 15 15.28 38.08 36.62
N VAL A 16 15.37 37.80 37.93
CA VAL A 16 15.18 36.45 38.49
C VAL A 16 13.80 35.88 38.14
N TRP A 17 12.73 36.69 38.22
CA TRP A 17 11.38 36.25 37.88
C TRP A 17 11.25 35.85 36.40
N TRP A 18 11.99 36.52 35.51
CA TRP A 18 11.99 36.20 34.09
C TRP A 18 12.64 34.84 33.85
N LEU A 19 13.75 34.53 34.54
CA LEU A 19 14.39 33.21 34.47
C LEU A 19 13.45 32.09 34.94
N PHE A 20 12.66 32.35 35.99
CA PHE A 20 11.65 31.40 36.46
C PHE A 20 10.58 31.12 35.39
N VAL A 21 9.97 32.18 34.85
CA VAL A 21 8.95 32.03 33.79
C VAL A 21 9.55 31.36 32.56
N HIS A 22 10.76 31.76 32.15
CA HIS A 22 11.47 31.17 31.02
C HIS A 22 11.72 29.68 31.23
N ALA A 23 12.17 29.27 32.41
CA ALA A 23 12.39 27.86 32.75
C ALA A 23 11.08 27.06 32.69
N MET A 24 9.98 27.61 33.20
CA MET A 24 8.66 26.97 33.15
C MET A 24 8.15 26.84 31.70
N SER A 25 8.29 27.88 30.88
CA SER A 25 7.95 27.82 29.45
C SER A 25 8.80 26.81 28.69
N LYS A 26 10.10 26.71 29.00
CA LYS A 26 10.99 25.70 28.42
C LYS A 26 10.55 24.29 28.81
N ALA A 27 10.17 24.07 30.07
CA ALA A 27 9.68 22.78 30.54
C ALA A 27 8.36 22.38 29.86
N ALA A 28 7.41 23.32 29.72
CA ALA A 28 6.16 23.07 29.02
C ALA A 28 6.38 22.71 27.54
N THR A 29 7.24 23.47 26.84
CA THR A 29 7.59 23.16 25.44
C THR A 29 8.28 21.80 25.33
N ALA A 30 9.20 21.46 26.25
CA ALA A 30 9.85 20.16 26.27
C ALA A 30 8.84 19.02 26.50
N ALA A 31 7.92 19.18 27.45
CA ALA A 31 6.87 18.21 27.73
C ALA A 31 5.93 18.00 26.52
N SER A 32 5.58 19.07 25.82
CA SER A 32 4.79 18.96 24.57
C SER A 32 5.56 18.21 23.48
N ILE A 33 6.87 18.44 23.33
CA ILE A 33 7.70 17.71 22.37
C ILE A 33 7.79 16.22 22.73
N THR A 34 7.87 15.87 24.02
CA THR A 34 7.89 14.46 24.44
C THR A 34 6.51 13.78 24.34
N ALA A 35 5.43 14.56 24.38
CA ALA A 35 4.07 14.05 24.22
C ALA A 35 3.68 13.82 22.75
N ILE A 36 4.35 14.48 21.80
CA ILE A 36 4.21 14.16 20.37
C ILE A 36 4.86 12.80 20.14
N PRO A 37 4.12 11.77 19.66
CA PRO A 37 4.72 10.50 19.31
C PRO A 37 5.63 10.71 18.10
N CYS A 38 6.92 10.94 18.35
CA CYS A 38 7.95 11.01 17.33
C CYS A 38 8.19 9.61 16.74
N GLY A 39 7.26 9.20 15.88
CA GLY A 39 7.23 7.91 15.23
C GLY A 39 6.32 6.93 15.95
N VAL A 40 5.31 6.42 15.25
CA VAL A 40 4.95 5.01 15.44
C VAL A 40 6.26 4.23 15.42
N ASP A 41 6.51 3.40 16.42
CA ASP A 41 7.77 2.65 16.48
C ASP A 41 7.90 1.88 15.16
N LEU A 42 8.85 2.29 14.31
CA LEU A 42 9.08 1.64 13.02
C LEU A 42 9.46 0.18 13.22
N GLN A 43 9.98 -0.18 14.40
CA GLN A 43 10.19 -1.57 14.77
C GLN A 43 8.88 -2.27 15.11
N GLN A 44 7.93 -1.62 15.77
CA GLN A 44 6.59 -2.15 16.01
C GLN A 44 5.79 -2.27 14.71
N VAL A 45 5.83 -1.27 13.82
CA VAL A 45 5.25 -1.36 12.48
C VAL A 45 5.94 -2.47 11.67
N ARG A 46 7.27 -2.62 11.77
CA ARG A 46 7.97 -3.77 11.15
C ARG A 46 7.59 -5.10 11.79
N MET A 47 7.35 -5.16 13.10
CA MET A 47 6.89 -6.38 13.76
C MET A 47 5.48 -6.73 13.33
N ASP A 48 4.58 -5.77 13.21
CA ASP A 48 3.20 -6.00 12.76
C ASP A 48 3.15 -6.34 11.26
N VAL A 49 3.99 -5.72 10.43
CA VAL A 49 4.22 -6.12 9.03
C VAL A 49 4.84 -7.51 8.94
N ASN A 50 5.79 -7.86 9.81
CA ASN A 50 6.39 -9.20 9.88
C ASN A 50 5.40 -10.24 10.41
N ARG A 51 4.45 -9.86 11.27
CA ARG A 51 3.35 -10.73 11.73
C ARG A 51 2.30 -10.94 10.66
N ALA A 52 2.11 -9.97 9.76
CA ALA A 52 1.26 -10.08 8.58
C ALA A 52 2.00 -10.64 7.34
N ARG A 53 3.27 -11.05 7.47
CA ARG A 53 4.02 -11.60 6.33
C ARG A 53 3.42 -12.92 5.89
N ILE A 54 3.14 -12.98 4.60
CA ILE A 54 2.98 -14.23 3.89
C ILE A 54 4.31 -14.99 4.02
N ASN A 55 4.30 -16.15 4.70
CA ASN A 55 5.51 -16.92 5.02
C ASN A 55 6.21 -17.46 3.78
N ASP A 56 5.48 -17.64 2.67
CA ASP A 56 6.01 -18.05 1.39
C ASP A 56 6.37 -16.82 0.52
N PRO A 57 7.66 -16.58 0.22
CA PRO A 57 8.06 -15.43 -0.60
C PRO A 57 7.51 -15.51 -2.03
N LEU A 58 7.24 -16.70 -2.56
CA LEU A 58 6.65 -16.87 -3.89
C LEU A 58 5.18 -16.46 -3.88
N LEU A 59 4.43 -16.82 -2.84
CA LEU A 59 3.05 -16.39 -2.67
C LEU A 59 2.97 -14.88 -2.42
N ALA A 60 3.91 -14.31 -1.67
CA ALA A 60 3.97 -12.86 -1.46
C ALA A 60 4.20 -12.11 -2.79
N GLN A 61 5.07 -12.64 -3.64
CA GLN A 61 5.28 -12.11 -4.99
C GLN A 61 4.02 -12.28 -5.86
N GLU A 62 3.38 -13.45 -5.81
CA GLU A 62 2.16 -13.72 -6.55
C GLU A 62 1.03 -12.74 -6.17
N VAL A 63 0.82 -12.47 -4.88
CA VAL A 63 -0.14 -11.45 -4.41
C VAL A 63 0.25 -10.04 -4.88
N ALA A 64 1.55 -9.70 -4.86
CA ALA A 64 2.01 -8.39 -5.33
C ALA A 64 1.77 -8.22 -6.84
N ASP A 65 2.06 -9.24 -7.64
CA ASP A 65 1.77 -9.21 -9.07
C ASP A 65 0.27 -9.06 -9.32
N PHE A 66 -0.57 -9.82 -8.60
CA PHE A 66 -2.02 -9.73 -8.76
C PHE A 66 -2.53 -8.33 -8.41
N THR A 67 -1.99 -7.76 -7.34
CA THR A 67 -2.33 -6.41 -6.91
C THR A 67 -2.00 -5.38 -8.00
N ASN A 68 -0.88 -5.55 -8.72
CA ASN A 68 -0.47 -4.63 -9.78
C ASN A 68 -1.24 -4.87 -11.09
N ASP A 69 -1.35 -6.12 -11.53
CA ASP A 69 -1.90 -6.47 -12.84
C ASP A 69 -3.43 -6.44 -12.87
N CYS A 70 -4.06 -6.80 -11.76
CA CYS A 70 -5.51 -6.86 -11.64
C CYS A 70 -6.04 -5.67 -10.84
N TYR A 71 -5.74 -5.60 -9.55
CA TYR A 71 -6.40 -4.67 -8.64
C TYR A 71 -6.12 -3.20 -8.94
N ALA A 72 -4.86 -2.82 -9.15
CA ALA A 72 -4.49 -1.44 -9.45
C ALA A 72 -5.15 -0.96 -10.76
N ARG A 73 -5.20 -1.81 -11.78
CA ARG A 73 -5.85 -1.49 -13.06
C ARG A 73 -7.36 -1.37 -12.92
N ALA A 74 -7.99 -2.27 -12.16
CA ALA A 74 -9.42 -2.20 -11.86
C ALA A 74 -9.77 -0.92 -11.08
N ARG A 75 -9.00 -0.59 -10.05
CA ARG A 75 -9.14 0.66 -9.29
C ARG A 75 -8.96 1.89 -10.16
N ALA A 76 -7.96 1.89 -11.04
CA ALA A 76 -7.75 2.99 -11.98
C ALA A 76 -8.94 3.15 -12.93
N LYS A 77 -9.44 2.06 -13.51
CA LYS A 77 -10.64 2.09 -14.37
C LYS A 77 -11.86 2.59 -13.61
N LEU A 78 -12.09 2.12 -12.38
CA LEU A 78 -13.20 2.57 -11.53
C LEU A 78 -13.11 4.08 -11.26
N PHE A 79 -11.91 4.57 -10.94
CA PHE A 79 -11.66 5.98 -10.72
C PHE A 79 -11.91 6.83 -11.97
N MET A 80 -11.56 6.34 -13.16
CA MET A 80 -11.79 7.07 -14.41
C MET A 80 -13.26 7.05 -14.84
N THR A 81 -13.97 5.94 -14.64
CA THR A 81 -15.36 5.78 -15.09
C THR A 81 -16.39 6.34 -14.11
N GLN A 82 -16.05 6.45 -12.83
CA GLN A 82 -16.89 6.99 -11.75
C GLN A 82 -18.36 6.50 -11.78
N PRO A 83 -18.60 5.18 -11.84
CA PRO A 83 -19.96 4.65 -11.81
C PRO A 83 -20.59 4.91 -10.44
N THR A 84 -21.92 4.99 -10.40
CA THR A 84 -22.67 5.07 -9.15
C THR A 84 -22.57 3.75 -8.39
N LEU A 85 -21.99 3.79 -7.18
CA LEU A 85 -21.84 2.62 -6.32
C LEU A 85 -22.70 2.74 -5.05
N SER A 86 -23.23 1.60 -4.58
CA SER A 86 -23.83 1.52 -3.26
C SER A 86 -22.77 1.63 -2.15
N LYS A 87 -23.19 1.87 -0.91
CA LYS A 87 -22.27 1.95 0.23
C LYS A 87 -21.50 0.65 0.46
N ASP A 88 -22.15 -0.48 0.23
CA ASP A 88 -21.51 -1.80 0.34
C ASP A 88 -20.48 -2.01 -0.77
N GLN A 89 -20.80 -1.58 -2.01
CA GLN A 89 -19.86 -1.64 -3.12
C GLN A 89 -18.65 -0.73 -2.90
N LEU A 90 -18.84 0.48 -2.34
CA LEU A 90 -17.74 1.38 -2.00
C LEU A 90 -16.75 0.77 -1.00
N ASN A 91 -17.22 -0.07 -0.08
CA ASN A 91 -16.36 -0.80 0.83
C ASN A 91 -15.70 -2.01 0.13
N ASP A 92 -16.47 -2.75 -0.66
CA ASP A 92 -16.01 -3.95 -1.37
C ASP A 92 -14.86 -3.65 -2.34
N VAL A 93 -14.93 -2.53 -3.09
CA VAL A 93 -13.88 -2.13 -4.06
C VAL A 93 -12.55 -1.73 -3.41
N ASN A 94 -12.47 -1.62 -2.07
CA ASN A 94 -11.20 -1.35 -1.37
C ASN A 94 -10.40 -2.62 -1.08
N TRP A 95 -10.93 -3.80 -1.41
CA TRP A 95 -10.28 -5.09 -1.22
C TRP A 95 -9.81 -5.69 -2.55
N ILE A 96 -8.65 -6.36 -2.54
CA ILE A 96 -8.06 -6.97 -3.76
C ILE A 96 -8.98 -8.03 -4.37
N GLY A 97 -9.73 -8.75 -3.53
CA GLY A 97 -10.73 -9.76 -3.90
C GLY A 97 -12.15 -9.21 -3.97
N SER A 98 -12.32 -7.93 -4.31
CA SER A 98 -13.62 -7.28 -4.47
C SER A 98 -14.58 -8.13 -5.32
N ARG A 99 -15.76 -8.42 -4.77
CA ARG A 99 -16.82 -9.10 -5.52
C ARG A 99 -17.33 -8.24 -6.66
N PHE A 100 -17.36 -6.93 -6.48
CA PHE A 100 -17.68 -5.99 -7.54
C PHE A 100 -16.74 -6.14 -8.74
N PHE A 101 -15.42 -6.21 -8.52
CA PHE A 101 -14.47 -6.41 -9.62
C PHE A 101 -14.53 -7.81 -10.24
N LEU A 102 -14.86 -8.84 -9.45
CA LEU A 102 -15.05 -10.21 -9.94
C LEU A 102 -16.33 -10.41 -10.76
N GLN A 103 -17.40 -9.68 -10.45
CA GLN A 103 -18.72 -9.89 -11.06
C GLN A 103 -19.09 -8.84 -12.11
N THR A 104 -18.35 -7.74 -12.18
CA THR A 104 -18.64 -6.65 -13.13
C THR A 104 -17.81 -6.83 -14.41
N PRO A 105 -18.45 -6.99 -15.58
CA PRO A 105 -17.75 -7.18 -16.84
C PRO A 105 -16.72 -6.08 -17.15
N GLY A 106 -15.55 -6.49 -17.61
CA GLY A 106 -14.46 -5.59 -17.99
C GLY A 106 -13.60 -5.09 -16.82
N TYR A 107 -13.77 -5.64 -15.62
CA TYR A 107 -12.76 -5.56 -14.55
C TYR A 107 -11.96 -6.87 -14.52
N TYR A 108 -12.19 -7.73 -13.52
CA TYR A 108 -11.55 -9.04 -13.46
C TYR A 108 -12.27 -10.08 -14.30
N ASP A 109 -13.59 -9.93 -14.42
CA ASP A 109 -14.48 -10.85 -15.16
C ASP A 109 -14.07 -10.97 -16.64
N ASP A 110 -14.14 -12.21 -17.13
CA ASP A 110 -13.49 -12.68 -18.35
C ASP A 110 -14.33 -12.46 -19.62
N GLY A 111 -14.55 -11.20 -19.97
CA GLY A 111 -14.81 -10.84 -21.36
C GLY A 111 -13.52 -10.85 -22.20
N PHE A 112 -13.62 -10.59 -23.51
CA PHE A 112 -12.46 -10.35 -24.40
C PHE A 112 -11.54 -9.20 -23.93
N SER A 113 -12.01 -8.35 -23.02
CA SER A 113 -11.37 -7.13 -22.52
C SER A 113 -11.00 -7.17 -21.03
N GLY A 114 -11.18 -8.29 -20.34
CA GLY A 114 -10.83 -8.44 -18.92
C GLY A 114 -9.33 -8.32 -18.67
N PHE A 115 -8.96 -7.86 -17.47
CA PHE A 115 -7.55 -7.83 -17.03
C PHE A 115 -7.00 -9.26 -16.85
N ARG A 116 -5.69 -9.40 -16.96
CA ARG A 116 -4.97 -10.68 -16.89
C ARG A 116 -3.57 -10.48 -16.34
N SER A 117 -2.92 -11.57 -15.96
CA SER A 117 -1.49 -11.55 -15.63
C SER A 117 -0.69 -10.96 -16.80
N HIS A 118 0.21 -10.02 -16.53
CA HIS A 118 1.04 -9.40 -17.56
C HIS A 118 2.29 -10.24 -17.89
N THR A 119 2.74 -11.02 -16.91
CA THR A 119 3.84 -11.98 -17.05
C THR A 119 3.30 -13.41 -17.12
N PRO A 120 4.01 -14.32 -17.84
CA PRO A 120 3.63 -15.71 -17.92
C PRO A 120 3.83 -16.40 -16.57
N ARG A 121 2.81 -17.12 -16.10
CA ARG A 121 2.86 -17.84 -14.82
C ARG A 121 3.11 -19.31 -15.04
N THR A 122 4.13 -19.86 -14.39
CA THR A 122 4.55 -21.26 -14.56
C THR A 122 3.50 -22.27 -14.10
N LYS A 123 2.72 -21.96 -13.06
CA LYS A 123 1.61 -22.81 -12.59
C LYS A 123 0.44 -22.87 -13.57
N TRP A 124 0.34 -21.89 -14.48
CA TRP A 124 -0.73 -21.78 -15.45
C TRP A 124 -0.21 -22.25 -16.80
N PRO A 125 -0.69 -23.36 -17.37
CA PRO A 125 -0.28 -23.74 -18.71
C PRO A 125 -0.77 -22.70 -19.73
N TYR A 126 0.02 -22.51 -20.77
CA TYR A 126 -0.35 -21.68 -21.92
C TYR A 126 -1.59 -22.27 -22.61
N ASP A 127 -2.61 -21.43 -22.79
CA ASP A 127 -3.88 -21.80 -23.42
C ASP A 127 -4.03 -21.05 -24.75
N THR A 128 -4.17 -21.77 -25.86
CA THR A 128 -4.18 -21.18 -27.21
C THR A 128 -5.38 -20.28 -27.49
N THR A 129 -6.45 -20.40 -26.72
CA THR A 129 -7.67 -19.59 -26.85
C THR A 129 -7.62 -18.38 -25.93
N ARG A 130 -7.27 -18.56 -24.65
CA ARG A 130 -7.14 -17.47 -23.66
C ARG A 130 -5.94 -16.57 -23.93
N ASP A 131 -4.80 -17.19 -24.23
CA ASP A 131 -3.51 -16.52 -24.42
C ASP A 131 -3.24 -16.19 -25.90
N ALA A 132 -4.25 -16.30 -26.76
CA ALA A 132 -4.15 -15.98 -28.18
C ALA A 132 -3.51 -14.60 -28.40
N GLY A 133 -2.42 -14.56 -29.17
CA GLY A 133 -1.67 -13.34 -29.46
C GLY A 133 -0.63 -12.93 -28.42
N LEU A 134 -0.45 -13.71 -27.34
CA LEU A 134 0.61 -13.50 -26.35
C LEU A 134 1.82 -14.38 -26.62
N PRO A 135 3.03 -14.00 -26.15
CA PRO A 135 4.23 -14.80 -26.35
C PRO A 135 4.14 -16.14 -25.62
N GLN A 136 4.29 -17.25 -26.35
CA GLN A 136 4.50 -18.56 -25.74
C GLN A 136 5.96 -18.68 -25.31
N THR A 137 6.19 -18.82 -24.01
CA THR A 137 7.54 -18.94 -23.45
C THR A 137 8.00 -20.40 -23.42
N THR A 138 9.32 -20.63 -23.43
CA THR A 138 9.93 -21.97 -23.34
C THR A 138 9.51 -22.73 -22.08
N GLY A 139 9.13 -22.02 -21.02
CA GLY A 139 8.61 -22.59 -19.77
C GLY A 139 7.12 -22.97 -19.80
N GLY A 140 6.42 -22.75 -20.91
CA GLY A 140 5.02 -23.14 -21.09
C GLY A 140 4.01 -22.36 -20.23
N GLY A 141 4.44 -21.30 -19.54
CA GLY A 141 3.60 -20.48 -18.70
C GLY A 141 2.61 -19.63 -19.51
N GLY A 142 1.38 -19.56 -19.03
CA GLY A 142 0.25 -18.85 -19.61
C GLY A 142 -0.12 -17.59 -18.84
N PHE A 143 -1.15 -16.90 -19.33
CA PHE A 143 -1.58 -15.59 -18.85
C PHE A 143 -3.03 -15.66 -18.34
N PRO A 144 -3.25 -16.24 -17.13
CA PRO A 144 -4.61 -16.39 -16.60
C PRO A 144 -5.31 -15.04 -16.50
N THR A 145 -6.62 -15.05 -16.72
CA THR A 145 -7.47 -13.89 -16.43
C THR A 145 -7.47 -13.63 -14.92
N CYS A 146 -7.72 -12.38 -14.52
CA CYS A 146 -7.75 -12.03 -13.10
C CYS A 146 -8.80 -12.85 -12.32
N THR A 147 -9.93 -13.18 -12.95
CA THR A 147 -10.93 -14.06 -12.33
C THR A 147 -10.42 -15.48 -12.16
N GLN A 148 -9.82 -16.08 -13.20
CA GLN A 148 -9.24 -17.43 -13.10
C GLN A 148 -8.15 -17.48 -12.01
N TRP A 149 -7.27 -16.48 -12.01
CA TRP A 149 -6.17 -16.40 -11.05
C TRP A 149 -6.65 -16.23 -9.61
N TRP A 150 -7.75 -15.50 -9.38
CA TRP A 150 -8.31 -15.34 -8.04
C TRP A 150 -9.16 -16.52 -7.58
N SER A 151 -9.85 -17.22 -8.49
CA SER A 151 -10.91 -18.18 -8.11
C SER A 151 -10.56 -19.65 -8.25
N ASP A 152 -9.44 -19.98 -8.91
CA ASP A 152 -9.01 -21.37 -9.02
C ASP A 152 -8.57 -21.95 -7.67
N SER A 153 -9.26 -22.99 -7.23
CA SER A 153 -9.04 -23.62 -5.92
C SER A 153 -7.70 -24.36 -5.77
N SER A 154 -7.00 -24.64 -6.87
CA SER A 154 -5.81 -25.49 -6.90
C SER A 154 -4.52 -24.70 -7.13
N ILE A 155 -4.56 -23.72 -8.03
CA ILE A 155 -3.41 -22.93 -8.47
C ILE A 155 -3.64 -21.42 -8.41
N GLY A 156 -4.82 -20.99 -7.99
CA GLY A 156 -5.17 -19.59 -7.76
C GLY A 156 -4.67 -19.05 -6.43
N LEU A 157 -5.03 -17.78 -6.19
CA LEU A 157 -4.71 -17.02 -4.97
C LEU A 157 -5.67 -17.27 -3.80
#